data_AF-A0A8T2WXR3-F1
#
_entry.id   AF-A0A8T2WXR3-F1
#
_cell.length_a   1.000
_cell.length_b   1.000
_cell.length_c   1.000
_cell.angle_alpha   90.00
_cell.angle_beta   90.00
_cell.angle_gamma   90.00
#
_symmetry.space_group_name_H-M   'P 1'
#
loop_
_entity.id
_entity.type
_entity.pdbx_description
1 polymer ?
#
loop_
_entity_poly.entity_id
_entity_poly.type
_entity_poly.pdbx_seq_one_letter_code
_entity_poly.pdbx_strand_id
1 'polypeptide(L)'
;MSQQQGPRIPRVPQIFSGIESNKNCYEPMVVSIGPYYHGKLDGFLEMEKSKCNMVRGFVQQSGKHNIEELYKTVEDVAEVARRCYDEDGSVILNDMTEFTKMMFLDVLRSLMKLRFGSDEEGIKLIKDFIKHIRAMPRQRVSCRKKISKFFSKTIPRISISNYSAKDLEMGEYYGASHLLELFHMHFVTSVDKNVTVDSSRTSLYRYHPAMDLRRVGIHFKPSKTSQFTDVQFKPTWLAGRLQIPALTIDDSTKPLLLNLVAYEACLGDNDKLWVTSYICFMDSLIDQPEDVRVLRSQGVLIVTLGSEEEVARLFNEVANYLVPNPLAFNKVKKGHRITL
;
A
#
# COMPACT_ATOMS: atom_id res chain seq x y z
N MET A 1 -23.82 13.53 17.85
CA MET A 1 -23.37 14.15 16.58
C MET A 1 -21.88 13.86 16.47
N SER A 2 -21.48 12.85 15.69
CA SER A 2 -20.06 12.58 15.43
C SER A 2 -19.53 13.71 14.55
N GLN A 3 -18.67 14.58 15.09
CA GLN A 3 -17.85 15.44 14.25
C GLN A 3 -17.11 14.51 13.27
N GLN A 4 -17.34 14.66 11.97
CA GLN A 4 -16.46 14.06 10.98
C GLN A 4 -15.07 14.63 11.26
N GLN A 5 -14.18 13.81 11.81
CA GLN A 5 -12.77 14.18 11.92
C GLN A 5 -12.28 14.42 10.50
N GLY A 6 -11.69 15.60 10.28
CA GLY A 6 -11.03 15.92 9.01
C GLY A 6 -9.88 14.93 8.71
N PRO A 7 -9.29 15.01 7.51
CA PRO A 7 -8.23 14.10 7.10
C PRO A 7 -7.07 14.11 8.11
N ARG A 8 -6.56 12.92 8.44
CA ARG A 8 -5.42 12.72 9.34
C ARG A 8 -4.30 11.96 8.64
N ILE A 9 -3.07 12.30 9.00
CA ILE A 9 -1.83 11.66 8.58
C ILE A 9 -1.12 11.21 9.86
N PRO A 10 -1.54 10.09 10.45
CA PRO A 10 -1.03 9.66 11.75
C PRO A 10 0.37 9.05 11.65
N ARG A 11 1.09 9.07 12.77
CA ARG A 11 2.32 8.26 12.95
C ARG A 11 1.96 6.78 12.93
N VAL A 12 2.93 5.95 12.52
CA VAL A 12 2.82 4.50 12.69
C VAL A 12 2.70 4.19 14.18
N PRO A 13 1.63 3.49 14.63
CA PRO A 13 1.44 3.17 16.04
C PRO A 13 2.62 2.39 16.65
N GLN A 14 2.94 2.69 17.91
CA GLN A 14 4.12 2.12 18.61
C GLN A 14 4.12 0.58 18.67
N ILE A 15 2.94 -0.03 18.69
CA ILE A 15 2.78 -1.50 18.65
C ILE A 15 3.41 -2.13 17.40
N PHE A 16 3.46 -1.37 16.29
CA PHE A 16 4.06 -1.81 15.04
C PHE A 16 5.50 -1.31 14.88
N SER A 17 5.74 -0.02 15.16
CA SER A 17 7.07 0.59 14.98
C SER A 17 8.10 0.16 16.03
N GLY A 18 7.65 -0.34 17.18
CA GLY A 18 8.50 -0.89 18.24
C GLY A 18 9.04 -2.30 17.97
N ILE A 19 8.59 -2.97 16.90
CA ILE A 19 9.10 -4.29 16.51
C ILE A 19 10.41 -4.10 15.74
N GLU A 20 11.53 -4.49 16.34
CA GLU A 20 12.88 -4.24 15.79
C GLU A 20 13.05 -4.79 14.36
N SER A 21 12.54 -5.99 14.07
CA SER A 21 12.60 -6.61 12.74
C SER A 21 11.79 -5.87 11.66
N ASN A 22 10.92 -4.94 12.06
CA ASN A 22 10.05 -4.16 11.18
C ASN A 22 10.44 -2.68 11.10
N LYS A 23 11.43 -2.22 11.87
CA LYS A 23 11.81 -0.80 11.94
C LYS A 23 12.10 -0.19 10.56
N ASN A 24 12.88 -0.91 9.74
CA ASN A 24 13.25 -0.50 8.39
C ASN A 24 12.08 -0.51 7.38
N CYS A 25 10.90 -0.99 7.77
CA CYS A 25 9.71 -1.02 6.92
C CYS A 25 8.91 0.30 6.95
N TYR A 26 9.06 1.09 8.02
CA TYR A 26 8.32 2.33 8.23
C TYR A 26 9.16 3.58 7.94
N GLU A 27 10.48 3.42 7.88
CA GLU A 27 11.41 4.50 7.55
C GLU A 27 11.49 4.67 6.01
N PRO A 28 11.47 5.91 5.50
CA PRO A 28 11.67 6.14 4.08
C PRO A 28 13.04 5.59 3.63
N MET A 29 13.13 5.10 2.39
CA MET A 29 14.41 4.60 1.84
C MET A 29 15.06 5.55 0.84
N VAL A 30 14.27 6.45 0.25
CA VAL A 30 14.72 7.30 -0.88
C VAL A 30 14.35 8.76 -0.64
N VAL A 31 13.09 9.02 -0.30
CA VAL A 31 12.61 10.39 -0.05
C VAL A 31 11.68 10.40 1.15
N SER A 32 11.91 11.31 2.08
CA SER A 32 10.91 11.70 3.06
C SER A 32 9.92 12.67 2.41
N ILE A 33 8.63 12.45 2.62
CA ILE A 33 7.57 13.39 2.26
C ILE A 33 6.87 13.77 3.56
N GLY A 34 6.82 15.06 3.86
CA GLY A 34 6.25 15.57 5.10
C GLY A 34 7.22 15.56 6.29
N PRO A 35 6.71 16.00 7.46
CA PRO A 35 7.50 16.43 8.61
C PRO A 35 8.13 15.28 9.40
N TYR A 36 7.54 14.09 9.33
CA TYR A 36 7.87 12.99 10.24
C TYR A 36 9.30 12.47 10.14
N TYR A 37 9.90 12.53 8.95
CA TYR A 37 11.28 12.13 8.69
C TYR A 37 12.11 13.23 8.03
N HIS A 38 11.57 14.46 7.93
CA HIS A 38 12.31 15.58 7.35
C HIS A 38 13.53 15.92 8.21
N GLY A 39 14.70 16.02 7.58
CA GLY A 39 15.97 16.34 8.26
C GLY A 39 16.50 15.27 9.23
N LYS A 40 15.81 14.14 9.42
CA LYS A 40 16.19 13.12 10.43
C LYS A 40 17.19 12.07 9.94
N LEU A 41 17.41 11.96 8.63
CA LEU A 41 18.21 10.90 8.04
C LEU A 41 19.20 11.49 7.03
N ASP A 42 20.49 11.38 7.34
CA ASP A 42 21.61 11.91 6.54
C ASP A 42 21.59 11.40 5.09
N GLY A 43 20.98 10.23 4.86
CA GLY A 43 20.84 9.60 3.55
C GLY A 43 19.96 10.36 2.54
N PHE A 44 19.21 11.38 2.95
CA PHE A 44 18.29 12.11 2.06
C PHE A 44 18.79 13.45 1.55
N LEU A 45 19.98 13.91 1.96
CA LEU A 45 20.48 15.24 1.57
C LEU A 45 20.49 15.46 0.04
N GLU A 46 20.84 14.43 -0.74
CA GLU A 46 20.78 14.49 -2.20
C GLU A 46 19.36 14.63 -2.74
N MET A 47 18.39 13.97 -2.10
CA MET A 47 16.99 14.05 -2.52
C MET A 47 16.37 15.38 -2.11
N GLU A 48 16.72 15.95 -0.97
CA GLU A 48 16.30 17.31 -0.59
C GLU A 48 16.85 18.35 -1.59
N LYS A 49 18.14 18.26 -1.97
CA LYS A 49 18.71 19.08 -3.06
C LYS A 49 17.97 18.89 -4.39
N SER A 50 17.59 17.65 -4.69
CA SER A 50 16.85 17.32 -5.91
C SER A 50 15.44 17.91 -5.90
N LYS A 51 14.75 17.99 -4.76
CA LYS A 51 13.44 18.65 -4.64
C LYS A 51 13.53 20.13 -5.02
N CYS A 52 14.53 20.85 -4.51
CA CYS A 52 14.75 22.26 -4.88
C CYS A 52 14.97 22.44 -6.39
N ASN A 53 15.76 21.56 -7.02
CA ASN A 53 16.00 21.61 -8.46
C ASN A 53 14.73 21.30 -9.27
N MET A 54 13.89 20.37 -8.80
CA MET A 54 12.60 20.06 -9.42
C MET A 54 11.65 21.26 -9.39
N VAL A 55 11.55 21.95 -8.25
CA VAL A 55 10.75 23.18 -8.13
C VAL A 55 11.26 24.27 -9.06
N ARG A 56 12.57 24.53 -9.10
CA ARG A 56 13.15 25.54 -10.00
C ARG A 56 12.85 25.21 -11.48
N GLY A 57 13.02 23.95 -11.87
CA GLY A 57 12.70 23.49 -13.22
C GLY A 57 11.22 23.66 -13.55
N PHE A 58 10.32 23.38 -12.59
CA PHE A 58 8.88 23.57 -12.76
C PHE A 58 8.50 25.04 -13.01
N VAL A 59 9.02 25.96 -12.19
CA VAL A 59 8.74 27.40 -12.34
C VAL A 59 9.18 27.87 -13.73
N GLN A 60 10.40 27.50 -14.15
CA GLN A 60 10.95 27.83 -15.46
C GLN A 60 10.12 27.28 -16.63
N GLN A 61 9.63 26.03 -16.52
CA GLN A 61 8.86 25.38 -17.59
C GLN A 61 7.39 25.83 -17.63
N SER A 62 6.80 26.16 -16.49
CA SER A 62 5.38 26.51 -16.42
C SER A 62 5.06 27.82 -17.12
N GLY A 63 6.01 28.79 -17.10
CA GLY A 63 5.86 30.13 -17.67
C GLY A 63 4.67 30.95 -17.16
N LYS A 64 3.92 30.42 -16.18
CA LYS A 64 2.59 30.92 -15.76
C LYS A 64 2.58 31.50 -14.34
N HIS A 65 3.49 31.05 -13.48
CA HIS A 65 3.56 31.47 -12.08
C HIS A 65 5.02 31.60 -11.66
N ASN A 66 5.33 32.63 -10.86
CA ASN A 66 6.63 32.76 -10.20
C ASN A 66 6.67 31.87 -8.94
N ILE A 67 7.87 31.74 -8.35
CA ILE A 67 8.06 30.85 -7.21
C ILE A 67 7.36 31.38 -5.95
N GLU A 68 7.24 32.69 -5.82
CA GLU A 68 6.59 33.38 -4.71
C GLU A 68 5.08 33.14 -4.68
N GLU A 69 4.40 33.18 -5.83
CA GLU A 69 2.97 32.88 -5.97
C GLU A 69 2.65 31.43 -5.59
N LEU A 70 3.49 30.49 -6.03
CA LEU A 70 3.33 29.08 -5.69
C LEU A 70 3.58 28.85 -4.20
N TYR A 71 4.58 29.53 -3.63
CA TYR A 71 4.86 29.43 -2.20
C TYR A 71 3.68 29.96 -1.39
N LYS A 72 3.14 31.12 -1.77
CA LYS A 72 1.97 31.72 -1.12
C LYS A 72 0.75 30.80 -1.17
N THR A 73 0.53 30.11 -2.29
CA THR A 73 -0.55 29.11 -2.41
C THR A 73 -0.38 27.97 -1.39
N VAL A 74 0.85 27.54 -1.12
CA VAL A 74 1.13 26.51 -0.11
C VAL A 74 1.02 27.08 1.29
N GLU A 75 1.47 28.31 1.53
CA GLU A 75 1.33 29.03 2.79
C GLU A 75 -0.13 29.16 3.23
N ASP A 76 -1.03 29.51 2.29
CA ASP A 76 -2.47 29.65 2.53
C ASP A 76 -3.12 28.36 3.05
N VAL A 77 -2.57 27.19 2.72
CA VAL A 77 -3.08 25.87 3.15
C VAL A 77 -2.20 25.16 4.18
N ALA A 78 -1.02 25.70 4.50
CA ALA A 78 -0.03 25.05 5.33
C ALA A 78 -0.56 24.79 6.75
N GLU A 79 -1.28 25.76 7.33
CA GLU A 79 -1.83 25.58 8.67
C GLU A 79 -2.87 24.46 8.70
N VAL A 80 -3.73 24.37 7.68
CA VAL A 80 -4.71 23.29 7.55
C VAL A 80 -4.01 21.94 7.39
N ALA A 81 -2.99 21.87 6.52
CA ALA A 81 -2.20 20.65 6.32
C ALA A 81 -1.46 20.21 7.59
N ARG A 82 -0.95 21.17 8.39
CA ARG A 82 -0.26 20.88 9.65
C ARG A 82 -1.17 20.17 10.65
N ARG A 83 -2.43 20.62 10.75
CA ARG A 83 -3.44 20.02 11.66
C ARG A 83 -3.80 18.57 11.31
N CYS A 84 -3.43 18.09 10.12
CA CYS A 84 -3.60 16.69 9.75
C CYS A 84 -2.57 15.77 10.42
N TYR A 85 -1.41 16.27 10.84
CA TYR A 85 -0.36 15.48 11.47
C TYR A 85 -0.57 15.38 12.98
N ASP A 86 -0.21 14.23 13.56
CA ASP A 86 -0.13 14.08 15.01
C ASP A 86 0.91 15.03 15.62
N GLU A 87 0.57 15.63 16.76
CA GLU A 87 1.52 16.39 17.58
C GLU A 87 2.56 15.44 18.18
N ASP A 88 3.78 15.46 17.64
CA ASP A 88 4.84 14.52 18.02
C ASP A 88 6.09 15.21 18.61
N GLY A 89 5.99 16.50 18.91
CA GLY A 89 7.11 17.30 19.41
C GLY A 89 8.21 17.56 18.38
N SER A 90 8.01 17.25 17.09
CA SER A 90 9.00 17.58 16.06
C SER A 90 9.17 19.09 15.90
N VAL A 91 10.42 19.54 15.86
CA VAL A 91 10.80 20.96 15.68
C VAL A 91 10.15 21.57 14.43
N ILE A 92 10.01 20.77 13.37
CA ILE A 92 9.44 21.22 12.09
C ILE A 92 7.94 21.45 12.18
N LEU A 93 7.18 20.64 12.94
CA LEU A 93 5.75 20.90 13.17
C LEU A 93 5.51 22.13 14.08
N ASN A 94 6.53 22.57 14.81
CA ASN A 94 6.48 23.75 15.67
C ASN A 94 6.96 25.03 14.96
N ASP A 95 7.68 24.91 13.85
CA ASP A 95 8.12 26.04 13.01
C ASP A 95 7.30 26.09 11.71
N MET A 96 6.29 26.97 11.67
CA MET A 96 5.43 27.14 10.50
C MET A 96 6.18 27.55 9.23
N THR A 97 7.30 28.25 9.35
CA THR A 97 8.10 28.68 8.19
C THR A 97 8.80 27.47 7.58
N GLU A 98 9.46 26.67 8.41
CA GLU A 98 10.15 25.46 7.94
C GLU A 98 9.15 24.38 7.49
N PHE A 99 8.00 24.25 8.15
CA PHE A 99 6.91 23.39 7.70
C PHE A 99 6.40 23.79 6.31
N THR A 100 6.14 25.08 6.09
CA THR A 100 5.62 25.59 4.81
C THR A 100 6.63 25.40 3.69
N LYS A 101 7.92 25.70 3.94
CA LYS A 101 9.01 25.43 2.97
C LYS A 101 9.11 23.95 2.62
N MET A 102 9.05 23.06 3.61
CA MET A 102 9.07 21.63 3.38
C MET A 102 7.86 21.19 2.54
N MET A 103 6.65 21.57 2.95
CA MET A 103 5.43 21.23 2.22
C MET A 103 5.47 21.77 0.80
N PHE A 104 6.00 22.97 0.58
CA PHE A 104 6.15 23.56 -0.75
C PHE A 104 6.97 22.67 -1.68
N LEU A 105 8.12 22.19 -1.20
CA LEU A 105 9.00 21.30 -1.96
C LEU A 105 8.36 19.92 -2.23
N ASP A 106 7.61 19.39 -1.25
CA ASP A 106 6.99 18.07 -1.32
C ASP A 106 5.69 18.04 -2.15
N VAL A 107 4.84 19.05 -1.97
CA VAL A 107 3.58 19.25 -2.71
C VAL A 107 3.89 19.53 -4.17
N LEU A 108 4.89 20.35 -4.49
CA LEU A 108 5.26 20.60 -5.88
C LEU A 108 5.71 19.34 -6.61
N ARG A 109 6.40 18.40 -5.93
CA ARG A 109 6.74 17.11 -6.55
C ARG A 109 5.49 16.28 -6.91
N SER A 110 4.47 16.30 -6.05
CA SER A 110 3.19 15.62 -6.30
C SER A 110 2.37 16.33 -7.38
N LEU A 111 2.30 17.67 -7.34
CA LEU A 111 1.65 18.50 -8.36
C LEU A 111 2.34 18.39 -9.72
N MET A 112 3.67 18.26 -9.77
CA MET A 112 4.42 18.00 -11.01
C MET A 112 4.02 16.67 -11.63
N LYS A 113 3.77 15.61 -10.84
CA LYS A 113 3.27 14.34 -11.37
C LYS A 113 1.83 14.43 -11.86
N LEU A 114 1.01 15.29 -11.26
CA LEU A 114 -0.41 15.45 -11.60
C LEU A 114 -0.66 16.45 -12.74
N ARG A 115 0.20 17.44 -12.96
CA ARG A 115 -0.01 18.50 -13.98
C ARG A 115 0.53 18.12 -15.37
N PHE A 116 1.46 17.18 -15.47
CA PHE A 116 1.95 16.67 -16.75
C PHE A 116 1.13 15.49 -17.30
N GLY A 117 -0.08 15.30 -16.77
CA GLY A 117 -1.13 14.53 -17.40
C GLY A 117 -2.51 15.03 -16.97
N SER A 118 -3.57 14.74 -17.71
CA SER A 118 -4.96 14.89 -17.22
C SER A 118 -5.17 14.11 -15.91
N ASP A 119 -6.27 14.35 -15.19
CA ASP A 119 -6.61 13.56 -13.99
C ASP A 119 -6.57 12.04 -14.27
N GLU A 120 -6.98 11.63 -15.48
CA GLU A 120 -6.86 10.24 -15.95
C GLU A 120 -5.41 9.77 -16.10
N GLU A 121 -4.51 10.62 -16.58
CA GLU A 121 -3.10 10.32 -16.77
C GLU A 121 -2.31 10.33 -15.45
N GLY A 122 -2.65 11.23 -14.51
CA GLY A 122 -2.09 11.24 -13.15
C GLY A 122 -2.45 9.98 -12.37
N ILE A 123 -3.72 9.54 -12.45
CA ILE A 123 -4.15 8.27 -11.86
C ILE A 123 -3.57 7.08 -12.61
N LYS A 124 -3.41 7.14 -13.94
CA LYS A 124 -2.69 6.12 -14.71
C LYS A 124 -1.25 5.98 -14.23
N LEU A 125 -0.54 7.08 -13.96
CA LEU A 125 0.80 7.06 -13.37
C LEU A 125 0.84 6.43 -11.98
N ILE A 126 -0.17 6.68 -11.14
CA ILE A 126 -0.30 6.02 -9.82
C ILE A 126 -0.55 4.52 -9.99
N LYS A 127 -1.48 4.13 -10.88
CA LYS A 127 -1.76 2.73 -11.22
C LYS A 127 -0.50 2.04 -11.77
N ASP A 128 0.25 2.70 -12.63
CA ASP A 128 1.50 2.19 -13.19
C ASP A 128 2.60 2.10 -12.12
N PHE A 129 2.69 3.05 -11.20
CA PHE A 129 3.60 2.98 -10.05
C PHE A 129 3.25 1.81 -9.11
N ILE A 130 1.98 1.61 -8.78
CA ILE A 130 1.50 0.48 -7.97
C ILE A 130 1.82 -0.85 -8.67
N LYS A 131 1.55 -0.95 -9.98
CA LYS A 131 1.91 -2.12 -10.79
C LYS A 131 3.43 -2.33 -10.84
N HIS A 132 4.21 -1.26 -10.92
CA HIS A 132 5.67 -1.32 -10.99
C HIS A 132 6.30 -1.73 -9.66
N ILE A 133 5.77 -1.28 -8.52
CA ILE A 133 6.19 -1.76 -7.19
C ILE A 133 6.06 -3.27 -7.11
N ARG A 134 4.96 -3.84 -7.64
CA ARG A 134 4.74 -5.29 -7.68
C ARG A 134 5.64 -6.04 -8.66
N ALA A 135 6.41 -5.36 -9.50
CA ALA A 135 7.19 -5.97 -10.57
C ALA A 135 8.71 -5.82 -10.39
N MET A 136 9.20 -5.39 -9.22
CA MET A 136 10.63 -5.09 -9.02
C MET A 136 11.39 -6.18 -8.25
N PRO A 137 12.33 -6.89 -8.89
CA PRO A 137 13.42 -7.55 -8.17
C PRO A 137 14.54 -6.54 -7.87
N ARG A 138 15.04 -6.54 -6.62
CA ARG A 138 16.12 -5.68 -6.14
C ARG A 138 17.51 -6.30 -6.23
N GLN A 139 18.44 -5.52 -6.77
CA GLN A 139 19.71 -5.31 -6.09
C GLN A 139 19.71 -3.89 -5.53
N ARG A 140 19.97 -3.77 -4.21
CA ARG A 140 19.84 -2.56 -3.38
C ARG A 140 20.54 -1.30 -3.93
N VAL A 141 21.54 -1.42 -4.79
CA VAL A 141 22.29 -0.28 -5.35
C VAL A 141 21.60 0.35 -6.57
N SER A 142 20.65 -0.35 -7.20
CA SER A 142 20.02 0.09 -8.45
C SER A 142 18.74 0.92 -8.24
N CYS A 143 18.07 0.84 -7.09
CA CYS A 143 16.74 1.48 -6.89
C CYS A 143 16.86 3.01 -6.86
N ARG A 144 17.88 3.56 -6.18
CA ARG A 144 18.20 5.00 -6.16
C ARG A 144 18.49 5.53 -7.57
N LYS A 145 19.36 4.84 -8.33
CA LYS A 145 19.69 5.19 -9.73
C LYS A 145 18.51 5.03 -10.69
N LYS A 146 17.64 4.01 -10.54
CA LYS A 146 16.50 3.75 -11.43
C LYS A 146 15.28 4.63 -11.11
N ILE A 147 15.01 4.95 -9.85
CA ILE A 147 14.01 5.95 -9.46
C ILE A 147 14.47 7.32 -9.94
N SER A 148 15.72 7.70 -9.69
CA SER A 148 16.33 8.90 -10.28
C SER A 148 16.22 8.91 -11.81
N LYS A 149 16.48 7.77 -12.49
CA LYS A 149 16.33 7.62 -13.94
C LYS A 149 14.88 7.76 -14.42
N PHE A 150 13.91 7.20 -13.69
CA PHE A 150 12.47 7.35 -13.96
C PHE A 150 12.09 8.83 -13.89
N PHE A 151 12.39 9.51 -12.77
CA PHE A 151 12.13 10.93 -12.60
C PHE A 151 12.89 11.84 -13.58
N SER A 152 14.10 11.43 -14.02
CA SER A 152 14.87 12.16 -15.04
C SER A 152 14.38 11.94 -16.47
N LYS A 153 13.70 10.81 -16.74
CA LYS A 153 13.17 10.48 -18.07
C LYS A 153 11.76 11.00 -18.30
N THR A 154 10.96 11.20 -17.24
CA THR A 154 9.63 11.84 -17.34
C THR A 154 9.70 13.36 -17.47
N ILE A 155 10.89 13.96 -17.36
CA ILE A 155 11.12 15.40 -17.52
C ILE A 155 12.44 15.56 -18.32
N PRO A 156 12.53 15.24 -19.64
CA PRO A 156 11.72 15.85 -20.71
C PRO A 156 11.38 14.92 -21.92
N ARG A 157 10.42 15.38 -22.74
CA ARG A 157 9.95 14.86 -24.05
C ARG A 157 9.22 13.51 -24.02
N ILE A 158 7.90 13.55 -23.92
CA ILE A 158 7.04 12.47 -24.45
C ILE A 158 5.99 13.09 -25.37
N SER A 159 6.18 12.83 -26.67
CA SER A 159 5.12 12.82 -27.67
C SER A 159 4.28 11.57 -27.45
N ILE A 160 2.96 11.75 -27.50
CA ILE A 160 1.93 10.78 -27.12
C ILE A 160 1.87 9.65 -28.15
N SER A 161 1.88 8.40 -27.68
CA SER A 161 1.29 7.29 -28.43
C SER A 161 0.48 6.40 -27.49
N ASN A 162 -0.75 6.15 -27.91
CA ASN A 162 -1.89 5.66 -27.16
C ASN A 162 -1.70 4.26 -26.54
N TYR A 163 -2.08 4.14 -25.27
CA TYR A 163 -2.52 2.87 -24.69
C TYR A 163 -3.77 3.12 -23.86
N SER A 164 -4.87 2.51 -24.31
CA SER A 164 -6.19 2.52 -23.68
C SER A 164 -6.19 1.61 -22.46
N ALA A 165 -6.47 2.18 -21.29
CA ALA A 165 -6.78 1.45 -20.08
C ALA A 165 -8.30 1.49 -19.89
N LYS A 166 -9.00 0.48 -20.41
CA LYS A 166 -10.38 0.23 -19.98
C LYS A 166 -10.36 -0.59 -18.69
N ASP A 167 -11.32 -0.24 -17.84
CA ASP A 167 -11.74 -0.92 -16.60
C ASP A 167 -11.01 -0.49 -15.32
N LEU A 168 -11.43 0.66 -14.80
CA LEU A 168 -11.55 1.01 -13.37
C LEU A 168 -12.14 2.43 -13.31
N GLU A 169 -13.39 2.57 -12.87
CA GLU A 169 -14.09 3.85 -12.80
C GLU A 169 -13.31 4.85 -11.92
N MET A 170 -12.99 6.00 -12.53
CA MET A 170 -12.08 7.02 -12.01
C MET A 170 -12.65 7.82 -10.83
N GLY A 171 -13.98 7.78 -10.62
CA GLY A 171 -14.68 8.60 -9.63
C GLY A 171 -14.38 8.23 -8.17
N GLU A 172 -13.97 7.00 -7.87
CA GLU A 172 -13.73 6.55 -6.50
C GLU A 172 -12.41 7.06 -5.91
N TYR A 173 -11.40 7.37 -6.73
CA TYR A 173 -10.06 7.75 -6.25
C TYR A 173 -9.94 9.23 -5.81
N TYR A 174 -10.90 10.09 -6.16
CA TYR A 174 -10.90 11.51 -5.80
C TYR A 174 -11.14 11.77 -4.29
N GLY A 175 -11.46 10.73 -3.51
CA GLY A 175 -11.72 10.84 -2.07
C GLY A 175 -10.53 10.55 -1.14
N ALA A 176 -9.39 10.05 -1.67
CA ALA A 176 -8.28 9.67 -0.82
C ALA A 176 -7.48 10.89 -0.32
N SER A 177 -7.25 10.95 0.99
CA SER A 177 -6.51 12.01 1.67
C SER A 177 -5.01 11.73 1.74
N HIS A 178 -4.58 10.49 1.51
CA HIS A 178 -3.18 10.08 1.62
C HIS A 178 -2.78 9.02 0.58
N LEU A 179 -1.50 8.97 0.19
CA LEU A 179 -1.02 7.99 -0.80
C LEU A 179 -1.28 6.55 -0.36
N LEU A 180 -1.08 6.24 0.92
CA LEU A 180 -1.34 4.90 1.46
C LEU A 180 -2.83 4.54 1.45
N GLU A 181 -3.72 5.52 1.55
CA GLU A 181 -5.16 5.32 1.35
C GLU A 181 -5.44 4.96 -0.12
N LEU A 182 -4.78 5.60 -1.08
CA LEU A 182 -4.88 5.20 -2.49
C LEU A 182 -4.40 3.75 -2.70
N PHE A 183 -3.31 3.32 -2.05
CA PHE A 183 -2.88 1.92 -2.08
C PHE A 183 -3.91 0.99 -1.42
N HIS A 184 -4.47 1.40 -0.28
CA HIS A 184 -5.50 0.62 0.42
C HIS A 184 -6.74 0.44 -0.46
N MET A 185 -7.28 1.52 -1.03
CA MET A 185 -8.41 1.48 -1.96
C MET A 185 -8.11 0.66 -3.23
N HIS A 186 -6.86 0.62 -3.68
CA HIS A 186 -6.48 -0.24 -4.80
C HIS A 186 -6.58 -1.73 -4.46
N PHE A 187 -6.22 -2.11 -3.25
CA PHE A 187 -6.25 -3.51 -2.79
C PHE A 187 -7.59 -3.90 -2.16
N VAL A 188 -8.41 -2.95 -1.75
CA VAL A 188 -9.67 -3.16 -1.03
C VAL A 188 -10.76 -2.39 -1.75
N THR A 189 -11.65 -3.09 -2.47
CA THR A 189 -12.89 -2.46 -2.95
C THR A 189 -13.81 -2.12 -1.80
N SER A 190 -14.74 -1.18 -2.03
CA SER A 190 -15.92 -1.06 -1.20
C SER A 190 -16.73 -2.36 -1.30
N VAL A 191 -16.44 -3.30 -0.40
CA VAL A 191 -17.24 -4.51 -0.25
C VAL A 191 -18.64 -4.05 0.09
N ASP A 192 -19.64 -4.58 -0.62
CA ASP A 192 -21.05 -4.27 -0.44
C ASP A 192 -21.37 -4.10 1.05
N LYS A 193 -21.84 -2.91 1.44
CA LYS A 193 -22.30 -2.58 2.80
C LYS A 193 -23.47 -3.47 3.27
N ASN A 194 -23.97 -4.34 2.37
CA ASN A 194 -25.15 -5.18 2.54
C ASN A 194 -24.83 -6.65 2.83
N VAL A 195 -23.59 -7.01 3.20
CA VAL A 195 -23.35 -8.36 3.73
C VAL A 195 -24.00 -8.45 5.11
N THR A 196 -25.25 -8.89 5.16
CA THR A 196 -25.93 -9.30 6.39
C THR A 196 -25.20 -10.51 6.96
N VAL A 197 -24.58 -10.29 8.11
CA VAL A 197 -23.78 -11.30 8.81
C VAL A 197 -24.70 -12.08 9.74
N ASP A 198 -24.91 -13.35 9.40
CA ASP A 198 -25.47 -14.35 10.31
C ASP A 198 -24.48 -14.59 11.47
N SER A 199 -24.88 -14.17 12.68
CA SER A 199 -24.11 -14.17 13.93
C SER A 199 -23.93 -15.56 14.56
N SER A 200 -24.32 -16.63 13.86
CA SER A 200 -24.13 -17.99 14.36
C SER A 200 -22.66 -18.43 14.35
N ARG A 201 -22.03 -18.36 15.53
CA ARG A 201 -20.75 -18.98 15.94
C ARG A 201 -19.57 -18.77 14.98
N THR A 202 -18.97 -17.59 15.04
CA THR A 202 -17.59 -17.31 14.61
C THR A 202 -16.60 -18.07 15.49
N SER A 203 -16.48 -19.38 15.29
CA SER A 203 -15.33 -20.08 15.84
C SER A 203 -14.05 -19.49 15.21
N LEU A 204 -12.98 -19.38 16.01
CA LEU A 204 -11.64 -19.06 15.54
C LEU A 204 -11.16 -20.21 14.62
N TYR A 205 -11.70 -20.29 13.42
CA TYR A 205 -11.32 -21.30 12.44
C TYR A 205 -9.93 -20.91 11.93
N ARG A 206 -8.92 -21.59 12.48
CA ARG A 206 -7.55 -21.59 11.94
C ARG A 206 -7.64 -22.28 10.58
N TYR A 207 -7.24 -21.61 9.50
CA TYR A 207 -7.13 -22.31 8.22
C TYR A 207 -6.00 -23.33 8.31
N HIS A 208 -6.04 -24.31 7.41
CA HIS A 208 -4.99 -25.32 7.30
C HIS A 208 -3.92 -24.84 6.32
N PRO A 209 -2.64 -25.17 6.55
CA PRO A 209 -1.57 -24.89 5.60
C PRO A 209 -1.88 -25.44 4.21
N ALA A 210 -1.35 -24.79 3.17
CA ALA A 210 -1.71 -25.06 1.78
C ALA A 210 -1.43 -26.52 1.37
N MET A 211 -0.39 -27.13 1.93
CA MET A 211 -0.07 -28.54 1.74
C MET A 211 -1.17 -29.47 2.23
N ASP A 212 -1.76 -29.20 3.40
CA ASP A 212 -2.80 -30.04 4.00
C ASP A 212 -4.12 -29.88 3.26
N LEU A 213 -4.47 -28.65 2.88
CA LEU A 213 -5.62 -28.39 2.01
C LEU A 213 -5.49 -29.14 0.67
N ARG A 214 -4.29 -29.15 0.07
CA ARG A 214 -4.04 -29.90 -1.16
C ARG A 214 -4.22 -31.41 -0.97
N ARG A 215 -3.81 -31.97 0.18
CA ARG A 215 -3.95 -33.41 0.48
C ARG A 215 -5.40 -33.85 0.58
N VAL A 216 -6.29 -32.97 1.03
CA VAL A 216 -7.74 -33.25 1.11
C VAL A 216 -8.50 -32.84 -0.15
N GLY A 217 -7.81 -32.57 -1.26
CA GLY A 217 -8.41 -32.28 -2.56
C GLY A 217 -8.83 -30.82 -2.76
N ILE A 218 -8.35 -29.88 -1.93
CA ILE A 218 -8.57 -28.44 -2.14
C ILE A 218 -7.41 -27.89 -2.97
N HIS A 219 -7.72 -27.43 -4.18
CA HIS A 219 -6.75 -26.85 -5.11
C HIS A 219 -6.79 -25.32 -5.09
N PHE A 220 -5.66 -24.68 -5.36
CA PHE A 220 -5.54 -23.23 -5.37
C PHE A 220 -5.60 -22.70 -6.80
N LYS A 221 -6.11 -21.47 -6.96
CA LYS A 221 -6.08 -20.77 -8.25
C LYS A 221 -5.99 -19.26 -8.02
N PRO A 222 -5.26 -18.50 -8.84
CA PRO A 222 -5.32 -17.05 -8.81
C PRO A 222 -6.75 -16.56 -9.10
N SER A 223 -7.20 -15.56 -8.34
CA SER A 223 -8.43 -14.83 -8.65
C SER A 223 -8.23 -13.93 -9.88
N LYS A 224 -9.32 -13.31 -10.35
CA LYS A 224 -9.25 -12.43 -11.54
C LYS A 224 -8.73 -11.03 -11.22
N THR A 225 -8.64 -10.70 -9.94
CA THR A 225 -8.29 -9.36 -9.47
C THR A 225 -7.03 -9.41 -8.60
N SER A 226 -6.56 -8.23 -8.20
CA SER A 226 -5.50 -8.09 -7.21
C SER A 226 -6.01 -7.61 -5.86
N GLN A 227 -7.33 -7.64 -5.67
CA GLN A 227 -7.96 -7.09 -4.47
C GLN A 227 -7.95 -8.15 -3.38
N PHE A 228 -7.46 -7.81 -2.20
CA PHE A 228 -7.38 -8.71 -1.04
C PHE A 228 -8.75 -9.22 -0.55
N THR A 229 -9.84 -8.56 -0.97
CA THR A 229 -11.22 -8.96 -0.71
C THR A 229 -11.67 -10.15 -1.57
N ASP A 230 -11.03 -10.41 -2.71
CA ASP A 230 -11.46 -11.39 -3.72
C ASP A 230 -10.95 -12.82 -3.43
N VAL A 231 -11.28 -13.31 -2.24
CA VAL A 231 -11.04 -14.71 -1.83
C VAL A 231 -12.34 -15.49 -1.92
N GLN A 232 -12.36 -16.57 -2.69
CA GLN A 232 -13.57 -17.36 -2.94
C GLN A 232 -13.29 -18.86 -2.83
N PHE A 233 -14.14 -19.59 -2.12
CA PHE A 233 -14.14 -21.04 -2.13
C PHE A 233 -15.26 -21.56 -3.05
N LYS A 234 -14.90 -22.45 -3.97
CA LYS A 234 -15.84 -23.10 -4.88
C LYS A 234 -15.80 -24.61 -4.63
N PRO A 235 -16.81 -25.17 -3.95
CA PRO A 235 -16.89 -26.62 -3.79
C PRO A 235 -17.12 -27.27 -5.16
N THR A 236 -16.59 -28.47 -5.31
CA THR A 236 -16.86 -29.38 -6.43
C THR A 236 -17.28 -30.73 -5.85
N TRP A 237 -17.78 -31.64 -6.68
CA TRP A 237 -18.38 -32.89 -6.20
C TRP A 237 -17.42 -33.79 -5.36
N LEU A 238 -16.10 -33.74 -5.61
CA LEU A 238 -15.08 -34.54 -4.89
C LEU A 238 -13.92 -33.70 -4.32
N ALA A 239 -13.98 -32.38 -4.44
CA ALA A 239 -12.82 -31.51 -4.22
C ALA A 239 -13.26 -30.06 -3.94
N GLY A 240 -12.32 -29.17 -3.65
CA GLY A 240 -12.56 -27.74 -3.55
C GLY A 240 -11.61 -26.93 -4.43
N ARG A 241 -12.02 -25.72 -4.80
CA ARG A 241 -11.11 -24.72 -5.38
C ARG A 241 -11.12 -23.45 -4.56
N LEU A 242 -9.97 -23.08 -4.03
CA LEU A 242 -9.75 -21.84 -3.32
C LEU A 242 -9.12 -20.83 -4.28
N GLN A 243 -9.89 -19.81 -4.63
CA GLN A 243 -9.46 -18.69 -5.47
C GLN A 243 -8.92 -17.59 -4.57
N ILE A 244 -7.67 -17.18 -4.81
CA ILE A 244 -6.95 -16.21 -3.99
C ILE A 244 -6.32 -15.16 -4.91
N PRO A 245 -6.38 -13.87 -4.59
CA PRO A 245 -5.68 -12.83 -5.33
C PRO A 245 -4.20 -13.16 -5.46
N ALA A 246 -3.68 -13.09 -6.68
CA ALA A 246 -2.27 -13.40 -6.93
C ALA A 246 -1.37 -12.31 -6.35
N LEU A 247 -0.32 -12.73 -5.63
CA LEU A 247 0.62 -11.82 -4.99
C LEU A 247 2.03 -12.03 -5.53
N THR A 248 2.65 -10.93 -5.93
CA THR A 248 4.06 -10.91 -6.29
C THR A 248 4.89 -10.63 -5.06
N ILE A 249 5.85 -11.50 -4.77
CA ILE A 249 6.72 -11.40 -3.59
C ILE A 249 8.08 -10.85 -4.01
N ASP A 250 8.45 -9.74 -3.36
CA ASP A 250 9.73 -9.07 -3.45
C ASP A 250 10.05 -8.30 -2.15
N ASP A 251 11.20 -7.64 -2.10
CA ASP A 251 11.67 -6.87 -0.94
C ASP A 251 10.76 -5.68 -0.55
N SER A 252 9.80 -5.29 -1.40
CA SER A 252 8.81 -4.24 -1.10
C SER A 252 7.54 -4.80 -0.49
N THR A 253 7.30 -6.11 -0.58
CA THR A 253 6.09 -6.76 -0.06
C THR A 253 5.94 -6.54 1.45
N LYS A 254 6.97 -6.86 2.25
CA LYS A 254 6.91 -6.69 3.71
C LYS A 254 6.65 -5.24 4.13
N PRO A 255 7.41 -4.23 3.62
CA PRO A 255 7.08 -2.82 3.89
C PRO A 255 5.68 -2.41 3.46
N LEU A 256 5.24 -2.79 2.26
CA LEU A 256 3.90 -2.44 1.76
C LEU A 256 2.80 -2.96 2.69
N LEU A 257 2.84 -4.26 3.02
CA LEU A 257 1.84 -4.90 3.87
C LEU A 257 1.81 -4.28 5.27
N LEU A 258 2.98 -4.07 5.88
CA LEU A 258 3.07 -3.48 7.21
C LEU A 258 2.59 -2.02 7.26
N ASN A 259 2.87 -1.22 6.21
CA ASN A 259 2.34 0.14 6.14
C ASN A 259 0.81 0.12 5.99
N LEU A 260 0.26 -0.75 5.13
CA LEU A 260 -1.19 -0.88 4.97
C LEU A 260 -1.89 -1.33 6.26
N VAL A 261 -1.30 -2.24 7.03
CA VAL A 261 -1.79 -2.65 8.35
C VAL A 261 -1.77 -1.48 9.34
N ALA A 262 -0.67 -0.72 9.39
CA ALA A 262 -0.59 0.47 10.24
C ALA A 262 -1.67 1.50 9.86
N TYR A 263 -1.93 1.67 8.57
CA TYR A 263 -3.01 2.52 8.07
C TYR A 263 -4.39 2.04 8.55
N GLU A 264 -4.71 0.75 8.40
CA GLU A 264 -5.98 0.20 8.88
C GLU A 264 -6.17 0.37 10.40
N ALA A 265 -5.11 0.16 11.19
CA ALA A 265 -5.14 0.35 12.63
C ALA A 265 -5.44 1.81 13.01
N CYS A 266 -4.94 2.77 12.23
CA CYS A 266 -5.22 4.19 12.42
C CYS A 266 -6.65 4.61 12.06
N LEU A 267 -7.37 3.84 11.22
CA LEU A 267 -8.77 4.11 10.92
C LEU A 267 -9.70 3.82 12.11
N GLY A 268 -9.28 2.95 13.03
CA GLY A 268 -10.06 2.58 14.22
C GLY A 268 -11.37 1.83 13.91
N ASP A 269 -11.54 1.34 12.69
CA ASP A 269 -12.75 0.69 12.20
C ASP A 269 -12.49 -0.80 11.96
N ASN A 270 -12.93 -1.63 12.91
CA ASN A 270 -12.73 -3.08 12.85
C ASN A 270 -13.40 -3.75 11.64
N ASP A 271 -14.41 -3.10 11.04
CA ASP A 271 -15.09 -3.61 9.84
C ASP A 271 -14.28 -3.39 8.56
N LYS A 272 -13.19 -2.62 8.62
CA LYS A 272 -12.33 -2.27 7.47
C LYS A 272 -10.96 -2.95 7.47
N LEU A 273 -10.74 -3.93 8.34
CA LEU A 273 -9.46 -4.67 8.47
C LEU A 273 -9.24 -5.70 7.35
N TRP A 274 -9.46 -5.34 6.07
CA TRP A 274 -9.40 -6.27 4.94
C TRP A 274 -7.97 -6.69 4.58
N VAL A 275 -7.01 -5.77 4.62
CA VAL A 275 -5.59 -6.07 4.43
C VAL A 275 -5.10 -6.97 5.56
N THR A 276 -5.37 -6.57 6.81
CA THR A 276 -5.03 -7.34 8.01
C THR A 276 -5.61 -8.75 7.93
N SER A 277 -6.89 -8.88 7.57
CA SER A 277 -7.56 -10.17 7.44
C SER A 277 -6.97 -11.04 6.33
N TYR A 278 -6.60 -10.43 5.20
CA TYR A 278 -5.94 -11.15 4.10
C TYR A 278 -4.54 -11.63 4.49
N ILE A 279 -3.76 -10.82 5.22
CA ILE A 279 -2.45 -11.24 5.72
C ILE A 279 -2.57 -12.44 6.66
N CYS A 280 -3.46 -12.38 7.65
CA CYS A 280 -3.70 -13.52 8.55
C CYS A 280 -4.23 -14.75 7.80
N PHE A 281 -5.02 -14.55 6.73
CA PHE A 281 -5.45 -15.64 5.86
C PHE A 281 -4.27 -16.27 5.10
N MET A 282 -3.38 -15.46 4.52
CA MET A 282 -2.20 -15.95 3.82
C MET A 282 -1.22 -16.66 4.76
N ASP A 283 -1.00 -16.11 5.95
CA ASP A 283 -0.22 -16.73 7.04
C ASP A 283 -0.75 -18.12 7.40
N SER A 284 -2.06 -18.24 7.59
CA SER A 284 -2.67 -19.55 7.87
C SER A 284 -2.57 -20.58 6.73
N LEU A 285 -2.29 -20.14 5.50
CA LEU A 285 -2.01 -21.01 4.37
C LEU A 285 -0.51 -21.30 4.22
N ILE A 286 0.37 -20.51 4.81
CA ILE A 286 1.82 -20.53 4.60
C ILE A 286 2.50 -20.67 5.96
N ASP A 287 2.66 -21.90 6.44
CA ASP A 287 3.36 -22.16 7.70
C ASP A 287 4.84 -22.50 7.42
N GLN A 288 5.09 -23.27 6.36
CA GLN A 288 6.41 -23.80 6.00
C GLN A 288 6.74 -23.64 4.49
N PRO A 289 8.00 -23.83 4.06
CA PRO A 289 8.43 -23.65 2.66
C PRO A 289 7.63 -24.48 1.64
N GLU A 290 7.17 -25.66 2.04
CA GLU A 290 6.36 -26.55 1.21
C GLU A 290 5.00 -25.93 0.84
N ASP A 291 4.42 -25.12 1.72
CA ASP A 291 3.18 -24.39 1.42
C ASP A 291 3.42 -23.31 0.37
N VAL A 292 4.55 -22.62 0.46
CA VAL A 292 4.98 -21.66 -0.55
C VAL A 292 5.14 -22.35 -1.90
N ARG A 293 5.75 -23.54 -1.95
CA ARG A 293 5.84 -24.37 -3.17
C ARG A 293 4.48 -24.65 -3.77
N VAL A 294 3.50 -25.03 -2.95
CA VAL A 294 2.12 -25.29 -3.41
C VAL A 294 1.56 -24.05 -4.09
N LEU A 295 1.51 -22.93 -3.37
CA LEU A 295 0.88 -21.71 -3.85
C LEU A 295 1.59 -21.13 -5.07
N ARG A 296 2.93 -21.25 -5.12
CA ARG A 296 3.74 -20.87 -6.28
C ARG A 296 3.47 -21.74 -7.48
N SER A 297 3.38 -23.07 -7.31
CA SER A 297 3.04 -24.00 -8.41
C SER A 297 1.66 -23.75 -9.02
N GLN A 298 0.75 -23.17 -8.24
CA GLN A 298 -0.61 -22.82 -8.67
C GLN A 298 -0.73 -21.37 -9.18
N GLY A 299 0.38 -20.60 -9.19
CA GLY A 299 0.40 -19.21 -9.65
C GLY A 299 -0.28 -18.21 -8.71
N VAL A 300 -0.56 -18.61 -7.46
CA VAL A 300 -1.06 -17.69 -6.42
C VAL A 300 0.07 -16.82 -5.89
N LEU A 301 1.27 -17.39 -5.73
CA LEU A 301 2.48 -16.64 -5.39
C LEU A 301 3.40 -16.54 -6.61
N ILE A 302 3.79 -15.32 -6.96
CA ILE A 302 4.81 -15.04 -7.97
C ILE A 302 6.05 -14.55 -7.21
N VAL A 303 6.93 -15.47 -6.86
CA VAL A 303 8.16 -15.15 -6.11
C VAL A 303 9.23 -14.67 -7.09
N THR A 304 9.59 -13.39 -7.02
CA THR A 304 10.62 -12.81 -7.91
C THR A 304 11.98 -12.75 -7.24
N LEU A 305 12.00 -12.74 -5.90
CA LEU A 305 13.19 -12.79 -5.05
C LEU A 305 12.89 -13.58 -3.79
N GLY A 306 13.94 -14.20 -3.26
CA GLY A 306 13.93 -14.92 -2.00
C GLY A 306 13.64 -16.42 -2.12
N SER A 307 14.07 -17.17 -1.11
CA SER A 307 13.79 -18.59 -0.97
C SER A 307 12.38 -18.84 -0.41
N GLU A 308 11.90 -20.07 -0.51
CA GLU A 308 10.58 -20.43 0.04
C GLU A 308 10.56 -20.28 1.56
N GLU A 309 11.70 -20.50 2.22
CA GLU A 309 11.91 -20.24 3.65
C GLU A 309 11.82 -18.74 3.98
N GLU A 310 12.34 -17.87 3.13
CA GLU A 310 12.22 -16.41 3.32
C GLU A 310 10.78 -15.94 3.13
N VAL A 311 10.05 -16.50 2.16
CA VAL A 311 8.63 -16.18 1.93
C VAL A 311 7.76 -16.66 3.09
N ALA A 312 7.97 -17.88 3.60
CA ALA A 312 7.22 -18.38 4.75
C ALA A 312 7.49 -17.53 6.00
N ARG A 313 8.76 -17.23 6.29
CA ARG A 313 9.13 -16.33 7.39
C ARG A 313 8.50 -14.95 7.27
N LEU A 314 8.42 -14.39 6.06
CA LEU A 314 7.79 -13.09 5.83
C LEU A 314 6.34 -13.07 6.33
N PHE A 315 5.52 -14.05 5.96
CA PHE A 315 4.11 -14.08 6.38
C PHE A 315 3.97 -14.33 7.89
N ASN A 316 4.69 -15.31 8.42
CA ASN A 316 4.70 -15.64 9.85
C ASN A 316 5.11 -14.43 10.71
N GLU A 317 6.10 -13.65 10.28
CA GLU A 317 6.54 -12.45 10.99
C GLU A 317 5.54 -11.30 10.91
N VAL A 318 4.95 -11.05 9.73
CA VAL A 318 4.02 -9.93 9.53
C VAL A 318 2.71 -10.18 10.28
N ALA A 319 2.25 -11.43 10.34
CA ALA A 319 0.97 -11.79 10.95
C ALA A 319 1.02 -11.94 12.48
N ASN A 320 2.21 -12.12 13.08
CA ASN A 320 2.38 -12.49 14.49
C ASN A 320 1.64 -11.59 15.51
N TYR A 321 1.43 -10.31 15.17
CA TYR A 321 0.79 -9.33 16.05
C TYR A 321 -0.55 -8.83 15.52
N LEU A 322 -1.12 -9.52 14.54
CA LEU A 322 -2.34 -9.10 13.85
C LEU A 322 -3.56 -9.88 14.32
N VAL A 323 -4.66 -9.16 14.49
CA VAL A 323 -5.97 -9.73 14.77
C VAL A 323 -6.86 -9.49 13.56
N PRO A 324 -7.27 -10.53 12.81
CA PRO A 324 -8.11 -10.35 11.64
C PRO A 324 -9.54 -10.00 12.06
N ASN A 325 -10.30 -9.39 11.14
CA ASN A 325 -11.74 -9.28 11.32
C ASN A 325 -12.36 -10.70 11.31
N PRO A 326 -13.10 -11.11 12.35
CA PRO A 326 -13.68 -12.46 12.43
C PRO A 326 -14.66 -12.76 11.29
N LEU A 327 -15.28 -11.73 10.72
CA LEU A 327 -16.27 -11.79 9.64
C LEU A 327 -15.63 -11.83 8.26
N ALA A 328 -14.37 -11.43 8.13
CA ALA A 328 -13.64 -11.51 6.87
C ALA A 328 -13.61 -12.97 6.38
N PHE A 329 -13.91 -13.14 5.09
CA PHE A 329 -13.97 -14.44 4.41
C PHE A 329 -14.89 -15.47 5.08
N ASN A 330 -15.91 -15.08 5.84
CA ASN A 330 -16.81 -16.03 6.52
C ASN A 330 -17.47 -17.05 5.55
N LYS A 331 -17.82 -16.62 4.33
CA LYS A 331 -18.34 -17.53 3.27
C LYS A 331 -17.31 -18.61 2.89
N VAL A 332 -16.03 -18.24 2.83
CA VAL A 332 -14.92 -19.16 2.58
C VAL A 332 -14.80 -20.12 3.76
N LYS A 333 -14.78 -19.62 5.01
CA LYS A 333 -14.71 -20.44 6.23
C LYS A 333 -15.84 -21.46 6.33
N LYS A 334 -17.08 -21.05 6.05
CA LYS A 334 -18.26 -21.94 6.05
C LYS A 334 -18.21 -22.98 4.94
N GLY A 335 -17.70 -22.62 3.75
CA GLY A 335 -17.58 -23.54 2.62
C GLY A 335 -16.65 -24.74 2.87
N HIS A 336 -15.64 -24.59 3.73
CA HIS A 336 -14.73 -25.68 4.11
C HIS A 336 -15.38 -26.76 4.99
N ARG A 337 -16.54 -26.48 5.62
CA ARG A 337 -17.22 -27.43 6.50
C ARG A 337 -17.99 -28.54 5.77
N ILE A 338 -18.06 -28.50 4.43
CA ILE A 338 -18.84 -29.48 3.64
C ILE A 338 -17.94 -30.60 3.06
N THR A 339 -16.65 -30.66 3.40
CA THR A 339 -15.74 -31.65 2.80
C THR A 339 -14.65 -32.17 3.74
N LEU A 340 -14.99 -32.38 5.01
CA LEU A 340 -14.22 -33.22 5.94
C LEU A 340 -15.16 -34.13 6.73
#